data_AF-A0A7G6WVI2-F1
#
_entry.id   AF-A0A7G6WVI2-F1
#
_cell.length_a   1.000
_cell.length_b   1.000
_cell.length_c   1.000
_cell.angle_alpha   90.00
_cell.angle_beta   90.00
_cell.angle_gamma   90.00
#
_symmetry.space_group_name_H-M   'P 1'
#
loop_
_entity.id
_entity.type
_entity.pdbx_description
1 polymer ?
#
loop_
_entity_poly.entity_id
_entity_poly.type
_entity_poly.pdbx_seq_one_letter_code
_entity_poly.pdbx_strand_id
1 'polypeptide(L)'
;MRNKKRIILAGVAVAVIGAGSAFAYWSTTGSGTGSGTTAASNGTVVLHASFANGLTPGGSTPVSFTADNAGSSSLQVGTVTTVVTASGTCDASWFSVAPVAENQTIAAGASGVALANGGTLTFTDAPVNQDACKSATITLTLSSN
;
A
#
# COMPACT_ATOMS: atom_id res chain seq x y z
N MET A 1 22.24 -7.21 -116.59
CA MET A 1 23.48 -6.58 -116.05
C MET A 1 23.16 -5.18 -115.50
N ARG A 2 23.11 -4.99 -114.17
CA ARG A 2 23.55 -3.76 -113.48
C ARG A 2 23.45 -3.93 -111.96
N ASN A 3 24.61 -4.17 -111.36
CA ASN A 3 24.89 -4.19 -109.93
C ASN A 3 24.49 -2.86 -109.27
N LYS A 4 23.82 -2.88 -108.11
CA LYS A 4 23.96 -1.81 -107.08
C LYS A 4 23.83 -2.35 -105.65
N LYS A 5 25.01 -2.40 -105.00
CA LYS A 5 25.36 -2.03 -103.61
C LYS A 5 24.71 -2.79 -102.43
N ARG A 6 25.58 -3.54 -101.74
CA ARG A 6 25.49 -4.00 -100.35
C ARG A 6 25.62 -2.81 -99.39
N ILE A 7 24.98 -2.86 -98.22
CA ILE A 7 25.33 -2.32 -96.87
C ILE A 7 24.16 -2.78 -95.95
N ILE A 8 24.28 -3.88 -95.18
CA ILE A 8 24.89 -4.05 -93.83
C ILE A 8 23.91 -3.75 -92.67
N LEU A 9 23.61 -4.82 -91.93
CA LEU A 9 23.32 -5.00 -90.48
C LEU A 9 22.44 -3.96 -89.75
N ALA A 10 21.26 -4.33 -89.21
CA ALA A 10 21.01 -5.10 -87.97
C ALA A 10 21.33 -4.34 -86.67
N GLY A 11 20.32 -4.13 -85.80
CA GLY A 11 20.56 -3.69 -84.42
C GLY A 11 19.35 -3.25 -83.58
N VAL A 12 18.76 -4.22 -82.85
CA VAL A 12 18.23 -4.15 -81.46
C VAL A 12 17.13 -3.11 -81.14
N ALA A 13 15.85 -3.46 -80.91
CA ALA A 13 15.18 -4.37 -79.96
C ALA A 13 14.88 -3.79 -78.55
N VAL A 14 13.56 -3.78 -78.26
CA VAL A 14 12.87 -4.13 -77.00
C VAL A 14 12.67 -3.08 -75.90
N ALA A 15 11.40 -3.03 -75.48
CA ALA A 15 10.76 -2.24 -74.44
C ALA A 15 10.89 -2.82 -73.03
N VAL A 16 10.77 -1.97 -71.99
CA VAL A 16 10.39 -2.33 -70.59
C VAL A 16 9.75 -1.08 -69.94
N ILE A 17 8.41 -0.96 -69.84
CA ILE A 17 7.52 -1.26 -68.69
C ILE A 17 8.05 -0.79 -67.33
N GLY A 18 7.33 0.11 -66.66
CA GLY A 18 7.59 0.45 -65.26
C GLY A 18 6.42 1.20 -64.62
N ALA A 19 5.41 0.45 -64.20
CA ALA A 19 4.34 0.92 -63.33
C ALA A 19 4.92 1.48 -62.02
N GLY A 20 4.37 2.60 -61.53
CA GLY A 20 4.72 3.15 -60.23
C GLY A 20 3.59 4.03 -59.75
N SER A 21 2.65 3.40 -59.05
CA SER A 21 1.43 3.93 -58.45
C SER A 21 1.52 5.35 -57.89
N ALA A 22 0.54 6.19 -58.22
CA ALA A 22 0.21 7.34 -57.40
C ALA A 22 -0.11 6.85 -55.98
N PHE A 23 0.75 7.13 -55.01
CA PHE A 23 0.40 6.96 -53.62
C PHE A 23 -0.40 8.19 -53.19
N ALA A 24 -1.72 8.11 -53.28
CA ALA A 24 -2.59 9.03 -52.56
C ALA A 24 -2.55 8.63 -51.08
N TYR A 25 -1.67 9.25 -50.30
CA TYR A 25 -1.75 9.13 -48.85
C TYR A 25 -2.93 10.00 -48.38
N TRP A 26 -4.02 9.37 -47.96
CA TRP A 26 -5.01 10.09 -47.17
C TRP A 26 -4.40 10.32 -45.79
N SER A 27 -4.13 11.57 -45.44
CA SER A 27 -3.68 11.92 -44.09
C SER A 27 -4.87 11.76 -43.16
N THR A 28 -4.89 10.71 -42.35
CA THR A 28 -5.87 10.55 -41.28
C THR A 28 -5.27 11.11 -40.00
N THR A 29 -5.75 12.28 -39.56
CA THR A 29 -5.48 12.78 -38.20
C THR A 29 -6.55 12.27 -37.26
N GLY A 30 -6.16 11.39 -36.33
CA GLY A 30 -7.02 10.95 -35.24
C GLY A 30 -6.63 11.64 -33.93
N SER A 31 -7.60 12.22 -33.23
CA SER A 31 -7.44 12.71 -31.86
C SER A 31 -8.34 11.89 -30.94
N GLY A 32 -7.83 11.52 -29.76
CA GLY A 32 -8.59 10.80 -28.75
C GLY A 32 -8.29 11.31 -27.35
N THR A 33 -9.30 11.32 -26.50
CA THR A 33 -9.17 11.60 -25.06
C THR A 33 -9.53 10.35 -24.28
N GLY A 34 -8.83 10.10 -23.18
CA GLY A 34 -9.18 9.08 -22.19
C GLY A 34 -9.31 9.74 -20.82
N SER A 35 -10.26 9.29 -20.02
CA SER A 35 -10.44 9.73 -18.64
C SER A 35 -10.69 8.54 -17.73
N GLY A 36 -10.20 8.61 -16.51
CA GLY A 36 -10.45 7.63 -15.45
C GLY A 36 -10.35 8.30 -14.09
N THR A 37 -11.00 7.71 -13.09
CA THR A 37 -10.97 8.18 -11.70
C THR A 37 -10.19 7.19 -10.84
N THR A 38 -9.33 7.70 -9.95
CA THR A 38 -8.63 6.89 -8.94
C THR A 38 -9.58 6.44 -7.84
N ALA A 39 -9.18 5.44 -7.03
CA ALA A 39 -9.96 5.00 -5.88
C ALA A 39 -10.12 6.11 -4.83
N ALA A 40 -11.24 6.09 -4.09
CA ALA A 40 -11.54 7.08 -3.05
C ALA A 40 -10.77 6.85 -1.74
N SER A 41 -10.26 5.65 -1.51
CA SER A 41 -9.46 5.28 -0.34
C SER A 41 -8.54 4.11 -0.67
N ASN A 42 -7.44 4.01 0.07
CA ASN A 42 -6.42 2.97 -0.02
C ASN A 42 -6.64 1.81 0.99
N GLY A 43 -7.74 1.85 1.76
CA GLY A 43 -8.08 0.89 2.80
C GLY A 43 -7.79 1.42 4.22
N THR A 44 -7.88 0.53 5.21
CA THR A 44 -7.58 0.81 6.63
C THR A 44 -6.65 -0.25 7.19
N VAL A 45 -5.70 0.16 8.03
CA VAL A 45 -4.89 -0.76 8.83
C VAL A 45 -5.67 -1.17 10.08
N VAL A 46 -5.68 -2.46 10.40
CA VAL A 46 -6.19 -2.96 11.69
C VAL A 46 -4.99 -3.22 12.60
N LEU A 47 -5.02 -2.68 13.81
CA LEU A 47 -3.94 -2.80 14.79
C LEU A 47 -4.35 -3.73 15.93
N HIS A 48 -3.41 -4.52 16.43
CA HIS A 48 -3.61 -5.42 17.56
C HIS A 48 -2.55 -5.16 18.63
N ALA A 49 -2.93 -5.35 19.90
CA ALA A 49 -2.02 -5.32 21.03
C ALA A 49 -2.02 -6.67 21.75
N SER A 50 -0.86 -7.09 22.25
CA SER A 50 -0.78 -8.20 23.20
C SER A 50 0.23 -7.93 24.31
N PHE A 51 -0.09 -8.37 25.53
CA PHE A 51 0.72 -8.17 26.72
C PHE A 51 0.47 -9.29 27.73
N ALA A 52 1.40 -9.49 28.66
CA ALA A 52 1.26 -10.53 29.68
C ALA A 52 0.20 -10.17 30.73
N ASN A 53 -0.51 -11.19 31.21
CA ASN A 53 -1.46 -11.07 32.33
C ASN A 53 -0.74 -10.85 33.67
N GLY A 54 -1.51 -10.48 34.70
CA GLY A 54 -1.02 -10.43 36.08
C GLY A 54 -0.35 -9.11 36.46
N LEU A 55 -0.68 -8.02 35.77
CA LEU A 55 -0.23 -6.68 36.13
C LEU A 55 -0.80 -6.28 37.50
N THR A 56 0.06 -5.86 38.41
CA THR A 56 -0.30 -5.39 39.77
C THR A 56 -0.05 -3.89 39.90
N PRO A 57 -0.65 -3.23 40.92
CA PRO A 57 -0.32 -1.83 41.23
C PRO A 57 1.19 -1.61 41.35
N GLY A 58 1.67 -0.51 40.77
CA GLY A 58 3.09 -0.16 40.69
C GLY A 58 3.88 -0.92 39.62
N GLY A 59 3.26 -1.89 38.94
CA GLY A 59 3.89 -2.70 37.91
C GLY A 59 3.76 -2.11 36.51
N SER A 60 4.56 -2.66 35.60
CA SER A 60 4.46 -2.40 34.16
C SER A 60 4.70 -3.69 33.36
N THR A 61 4.06 -3.80 32.20
CA THR A 61 4.24 -4.93 31.27
C THR A 61 4.47 -4.43 29.85
N PRO A 62 5.38 -5.05 29.07
CA PRO A 62 5.58 -4.68 27.68
C PRO A 62 4.33 -5.03 26.84
N VAL A 63 4.01 -4.16 25.88
CA VAL A 63 2.94 -4.35 24.90
C VAL A 63 3.57 -4.53 23.53
N SER A 64 3.25 -5.63 22.87
CA SER A 64 3.60 -5.85 21.46
C SER A 64 2.46 -5.44 20.56
N PHE A 65 2.79 -4.85 19.40
CA PHE A 65 1.81 -4.44 18.40
C PHE A 65 1.97 -5.21 17.10
N THR A 66 0.86 -5.52 16.45
CA THR A 66 0.83 -6.05 15.08
C THR A 66 -0.17 -5.28 14.24
N ALA A 67 0.03 -5.33 12.92
CA ALA A 67 -0.82 -4.67 11.94
C ALA A 67 -1.25 -5.61 10.81
N ASP A 68 -2.50 -5.46 10.39
CA ASP A 68 -3.05 -6.05 9.17
C ASP A 68 -3.39 -4.95 8.17
N ASN A 69 -3.02 -5.16 6.90
CA ASN A 69 -3.43 -4.33 5.79
C ASN A 69 -4.12 -5.21 4.73
N ALA A 70 -5.45 -5.33 4.84
CA ALA A 70 -6.26 -6.03 3.85
C ALA A 70 -6.48 -5.21 2.55
N GLY A 71 -5.93 -4.00 2.47
CA GLY A 71 -6.04 -3.13 1.31
C GLY A 71 -5.18 -3.59 0.12
N SER A 72 -5.42 -2.97 -1.03
CA SER A 72 -4.71 -3.23 -2.29
C SER A 72 -3.45 -2.39 -2.49
N SER A 73 -3.11 -1.54 -1.52
CA SER A 73 -1.91 -0.70 -1.54
C SER A 73 -1.22 -0.71 -0.18
N SER A 74 0.06 -0.38 -0.14
CA SER A 74 0.81 -0.28 1.12
C SER A 74 0.32 0.92 1.93
N LEU A 75 0.14 0.72 3.23
CA LEU A 75 -0.33 1.75 4.17
C LEU A 75 0.74 2.03 5.22
N GLN A 76 0.77 3.26 5.73
CA GLN A 76 1.72 3.68 6.73
C GLN A 76 1.11 3.59 8.13
N VAL A 77 1.83 3.00 9.08
CA VAL A 77 1.57 3.15 10.52
C VAL A 77 2.55 4.20 11.03
N GLY A 78 2.01 5.32 11.50
CA GLY A 78 2.78 6.44 12.05
C GLY A 78 2.94 6.28 13.55
N THR A 79 2.16 7.03 14.34
CA THR A 79 2.18 6.92 15.80
C THR A 79 0.98 6.14 16.31
N VAL A 80 1.23 5.04 17.02
CA VAL A 80 0.19 4.26 17.70
C VAL A 80 -0.20 4.94 19.01
N THR A 81 -1.46 5.35 19.12
CA THR A 81 -2.07 5.85 20.35
C THR A 81 -3.04 4.83 20.91
N THR A 82 -3.11 4.75 22.24
CA THR A 82 -3.91 3.74 22.93
C THR A 82 -4.90 4.40 23.88
N VAL A 83 -6.16 3.97 23.80
CA VAL A 83 -7.17 4.22 24.84
C VAL A 83 -7.28 2.96 25.70
N VAL A 84 -7.14 3.13 27.01
CA VAL A 84 -7.25 2.02 27.97
C VAL A 84 -8.65 2.00 28.56
N THR A 85 -9.22 0.81 28.64
CA THR A 85 -10.47 0.54 29.36
C THR A 85 -10.26 -0.64 30.30
N ALA A 86 -11.03 -0.67 31.38
CA ALA A 86 -11.01 -1.75 32.35
C ALA A 86 -12.44 -2.24 32.60
N SER A 87 -12.60 -3.55 32.81
CA SER A 87 -13.91 -4.13 33.12
C SER A 87 -14.35 -3.83 34.56
N GLY A 88 -15.66 -3.83 34.80
CA GLY A 88 -16.22 -3.71 36.14
C GLY A 88 -16.07 -2.29 36.70
N THR A 89 -15.70 -2.20 37.98
CA THR A 89 -15.48 -0.92 38.69
C THR A 89 -14.01 -0.55 38.82
N CYS A 90 -13.11 -1.27 38.13
CA CYS A 90 -11.70 -0.92 38.06
C CYS A 90 -11.53 0.41 37.31
N ASP A 91 -10.82 1.35 37.90
CA ASP A 91 -10.61 2.66 37.31
C ASP A 91 -9.53 2.57 36.21
N ALA A 92 -9.95 2.76 34.96
CA ALA A 92 -9.06 2.73 33.81
C ALA A 92 -8.01 3.85 33.83
N SER A 93 -8.25 4.95 34.57
CA SER A 93 -7.29 6.06 34.68
C SER A 93 -6.01 5.70 35.42
N TRP A 94 -5.98 4.59 36.16
CA TRP A 94 -4.76 4.07 36.77
C TRP A 94 -3.83 3.39 35.78
N PHE A 95 -4.30 3.14 34.56
CA PHE A 95 -3.54 2.50 33.50
C PHE A 95 -3.13 3.50 32.44
N SER A 96 -1.90 3.38 31.95
CA SER A 96 -1.40 4.26 30.89
C SER A 96 -0.51 3.50 29.92
N VAL A 97 -0.57 3.92 28.66
CA VAL A 97 0.32 3.52 27.58
C VAL A 97 0.73 4.79 26.86
N ALA A 98 2.03 5.09 26.82
CA ALA A 98 2.52 6.24 26.07
C ALA A 98 2.34 6.01 24.56
N PRO A 99 2.12 7.07 23.75
CA PRO A 99 2.15 6.96 22.30
C PRO A 99 3.48 6.39 21.80
N VAL A 100 3.42 5.50 20.81
CA VAL A 100 4.60 4.83 20.24
C VAL A 100 4.72 5.19 18.77
N ALA A 101 5.84 5.82 18.41
CA ALA A 101 6.14 6.14 17.02
C ALA A 101 6.69 4.89 16.32
N GLU A 102 5.96 4.38 15.33
CA GLU A 102 6.35 3.20 14.56
C GLU A 102 7.00 3.57 13.23
N ASN A 103 6.39 4.51 12.51
CA ASN A 103 6.85 4.94 11.19
C ASN A 103 7.15 3.76 10.24
N GLN A 104 6.30 2.74 10.28
CA GLN A 104 6.45 1.51 9.50
C GLN A 104 5.41 1.40 8.37
N THR A 105 5.88 1.05 7.17
CA THR A 105 4.99 0.73 6.04
C THR A 105 4.56 -0.73 6.10
N ILE A 106 3.26 -0.98 5.98
CA ILE A 106 2.63 -2.29 5.94
C ILE A 106 2.21 -2.59 4.50
N ALA A 107 2.80 -3.62 3.91
CA ALA A 107 2.54 -4.00 2.52
C ALA A 107 1.06 -4.36 2.29
N ALA A 108 0.59 -4.14 1.05
CA ALA A 108 -0.74 -4.56 0.63
C ALA A 108 -0.97 -6.06 0.86
N GLY A 109 -2.14 -6.42 1.39
CA GLY A 109 -2.51 -7.81 1.70
C GLY A 109 -1.74 -8.46 2.85
N ALA A 110 -0.87 -7.73 3.56
CA ALA A 110 -0.12 -8.29 4.67
C ALA A 110 -1.00 -8.47 5.93
N SER A 111 -0.73 -9.51 6.72
CA SER A 111 -1.43 -9.77 7.98
C SER A 111 -0.44 -10.23 9.04
N GLY A 112 -0.70 -9.86 10.29
CA GLY A 112 0.10 -10.21 11.46
C GLY A 112 1.50 -9.60 11.44
N VAL A 113 1.70 -8.47 10.76
CA VAL A 113 3.01 -7.84 10.66
C VAL A 113 3.37 -7.26 12.02
N ALA A 114 4.46 -7.75 12.62
CA ALA A 114 5.00 -7.17 13.84
C ALA A 114 5.47 -5.74 13.57
N LEU A 115 5.05 -4.81 14.42
CA LEU A 115 5.58 -3.45 14.40
C LEU A 115 6.96 -3.43 15.05
N ALA A 116 7.81 -2.51 14.59
CA ALA A 116 9.20 -2.44 14.99
C ALA A 116 9.36 -2.09 16.48
N ASN A 117 8.43 -1.32 17.02
CA ASN A 117 8.43 -0.88 18.41
C ASN A 117 7.28 -1.53 19.19
N GLY A 118 7.37 -1.39 20.50
CA GLY A 118 6.36 -1.86 21.45
C GLY A 118 6.04 -0.78 22.46
N GLY A 119 4.85 -0.89 23.06
CA GLY A 119 4.43 -0.03 24.15
C GLY A 119 4.84 -0.58 25.51
N THR A 120 4.53 0.19 26.55
CA THR A 120 4.55 -0.27 27.94
C THR A 120 3.24 0.11 28.58
N LEU A 121 2.53 -0.88 29.12
CA LEU A 121 1.33 -0.68 29.92
C LEU A 121 1.74 -0.60 31.38
N THR A 122 1.48 0.55 31.99
CA THR A 122 1.80 0.81 33.40
C THR A 122 0.52 0.84 34.22
N PHE A 123 0.54 0.23 35.40
CA PHE A 123 -0.52 0.32 36.40
C PHE A 123 0.00 1.12 37.61
N THR A 124 -0.55 2.31 37.79
CA THR A 124 -0.16 3.25 38.85
C THR A 124 -0.49 2.67 40.23
N ASP A 125 0.46 2.79 41.16
CA ASP A 125 0.23 2.55 42.59
C ASP A 125 -0.41 3.80 43.22
N ALA A 126 -1.71 3.76 43.47
CA ALA A 126 -2.47 4.89 43.99
C ALA A 126 -2.65 4.78 45.51
N PRO A 127 -2.69 5.90 46.27
CA PRO A 127 -2.91 5.88 47.72
C PRO A 127 -4.37 5.61 48.11
N VAL A 128 -5.07 4.78 47.34
CA VAL A 128 -6.48 4.39 47.51
C VAL A 128 -6.62 2.88 47.32
N ASN A 129 -7.76 2.30 47.74
CA ASN A 129 -8.00 0.88 47.52
C ASN A 129 -8.23 0.61 46.01
N GLN A 130 -7.36 -0.20 45.40
CA GLN A 130 -7.44 -0.62 43.99
C GLN A 130 -7.94 -2.07 43.82
N ASP A 131 -8.58 -2.66 44.83
CA ASP A 131 -9.04 -4.07 44.82
C ASP A 131 -10.07 -4.35 43.73
N ALA A 132 -10.81 -3.33 43.30
CA ALA A 132 -11.73 -3.43 42.17
C ALA A 132 -11.04 -3.85 40.86
N CYS A 133 -9.71 -3.71 40.76
CA CYS A 133 -8.91 -4.14 39.62
C CYS A 133 -8.42 -5.60 39.70
N LYS A 134 -8.67 -6.31 40.81
CA LYS A 134 -8.36 -7.74 40.90
C LYS A 134 -9.19 -8.50 39.87
N SER A 135 -8.49 -9.24 39.01
CA SER A 135 -9.09 -10.00 37.89
C SER A 135 -9.86 -9.15 36.88
N ALA A 136 -9.66 -7.83 36.86
CA ALA A 136 -10.24 -6.97 35.83
C ALA A 136 -9.57 -7.24 34.47
N THR A 137 -10.37 -7.31 33.42
CA THR A 137 -9.89 -7.37 32.05
C THR A 137 -9.53 -5.96 31.60
N ILE A 138 -8.27 -5.75 31.22
CA ILE A 138 -7.79 -4.51 30.62
C ILE A 138 -7.84 -4.64 29.10
N THR A 139 -8.42 -3.67 28.42
CA THR A 139 -8.53 -3.64 26.96
C THR A 139 -7.90 -2.37 26.40
N LEU A 140 -7.04 -2.55 25.41
CA LEU A 140 -6.36 -1.48 24.68
C LEU A 140 -7.03 -1.28 23.33
N THR A 141 -7.60 -0.10 23.09
CA THR A 141 -8.10 0.30 21.76
C THR A 141 -7.05 1.17 21.09
N LEU A 142 -6.57 0.73 19.93
CA LEU A 142 -5.45 1.35 19.21
C LEU A 142 -5.95 2.22 18.06
N SER A 143 -5.21 3.28 17.77
CA SER A 143 -5.34 4.08 16.55
C SER A 143 -3.97 4.54 16.08
N SER A 144 -3.84 4.83 14.78
CA SER A 144 -2.61 5.36 14.18
C SER A 144 -2.94 6.56 13.30
N ASN A 145 -2.06 7.57 13.31
CA ASN A 145 -2.02 8.67 12.34
C ASN A 145 -0.64 8.73 11.70
#